data_AF-A0A5B0H5V2-F1
#
_entry.id   AF-A0A5B0H5V2-F1
#
_cell.length_a   1.000
_cell.length_b   1.000
_cell.length_c   1.000
_cell.angle_alpha   90.00
_cell.angle_beta   90.00
_cell.angle_gamma   90.00
#
_symmetry.space_group_name_H-M   'P 1'
#
loop_
_entity.id
_entity.type
_entity.pdbx_description
1 polymer ?
#
loop_
_entity_poly.entity_id
_entity_poly.type
_entity_poly.pdbx_seq_one_letter_code
_entity_poly.pdbx_strand_id
1 'polypeptide(L)' 'MNKDQVKGVGEQVKGKINEAVGKATNNPVREAKGDLQQGAGKVQKAYGDAKEDAKDNAKRNMP' A
#
# COMPACT_ATOMS: atom_id res chain seq x y z
N MET A 1 -8.61 29.44 -27.59
CA MET A 1 -8.13 28.56 -26.51
C MET A 1 -8.37 27.13 -26.93
N ASN A 2 -7.32 26.30 -26.97
CA ASN A 2 -7.45 24.91 -27.41
C ASN A 2 -7.99 24.04 -26.26
N LYS A 3 -8.78 23.01 -26.57
CA LYS A 3 -9.40 22.10 -25.57
C LYS A 3 -8.37 21.49 -24.61
N ASP A 4 -7.14 21.26 -25.07
CA ASP A 4 -6.04 20.73 -24.25
C ASP A 4 -5.59 21.69 -23.13
N GLN A 5 -5.66 23.01 -23.34
CA GLN A 5 -5.32 23.97 -22.28
C GLN A 5 -6.38 23.97 -21.17
N VAL A 6 -7.66 23.84 -21.52
CA VAL A 6 -8.75 23.77 -20.52
C VAL A 6 -8.67 22.46 -19.72
N LYS A 7 -8.28 21.36 -20.38
CA LYS A 7 -8.05 20.06 -19.75
C LYS A 7 -6.87 20.11 -18.78
N GLY A 8 -5.75 20.71 -19.19
CA GLY A 8 -4.58 20.90 -18.34
C GLY A 8 -4.84 21.78 -17.12
N VAL A 9 -5.62 22.86 -17.27
CA VAL A 9 -6.02 23.71 -16.13
C VAL A 9 -6.95 22.95 -15.18
N GLY A 10 -7.91 22.18 -15.71
CA GLY A 10 -8.80 21.35 -14.89
C GLY A 10 -8.05 20.28 -14.09
N GLU A 11 -7.06 19.62 -14.70
CA GLU A 11 -6.20 18.65 -14.01
C GLU A 11 -5.31 19.31 -12.94
N GLN A 12 -4.77 20.51 -13.21
CA GLN A 12 -3.99 21.24 -12.20
C GLN A 12 -4.84 21.66 -10.99
N VAL A 13 -6.08 22.10 -11.21
CA VAL A 13 -7.00 22.47 -10.13
C VAL A 13 -7.36 21.24 -9.30
N LYS A 14 -7.68 20.12 -9.96
CA LYS A 14 -7.98 18.85 -9.29
C LYS A 14 -6.78 18.31 -8.50
N GLY A 15 -5.58 18.45 -9.06
CA GLY A 15 -4.32 18.10 -8.39
C GLY A 15 -4.10 18.94 -7.13
N LYS A 16 -4.27 20.26 -7.20
CA LYS A 16 -4.18 21.15 -6.03
C LYS A 16 -5.22 20.85 -4.95
N ILE A 17 -6.45 20.52 -5.34
CA ILE A 17 -7.50 20.11 -4.39
C ILE A 17 -7.11 18.81 -3.70
N ASN A 18 -6.64 17.80 -4.44
CA ASN A 18 -6.20 16.54 -3.85
C ASN A 18 -4.98 16.70 -2.96
N GLU A 19 -4.03 17.57 -3.32
CA GLU A 19 -2.85 17.84 -2.53
C GLU A 19 -3.20 18.62 -1.26
N ALA A 20 -4.11 19.60 -1.35
CA ALA A 20 -4.62 20.35 -0.22
C ALA A 20 -5.43 19.44 0.73
N VAL A 21 -6.29 18.57 0.19
CA VAL A 21 -7.01 17.57 0.98
C VAL A 21 -6.04 16.55 1.60
N GLY A 22 -5.02 16.11 0.87
CA GLY A 22 -3.99 15.21 1.40
C GLY A 22 -3.22 15.84 2.57
N LYS A 23 -2.78 17.09 2.43
CA LYS A 23 -2.07 17.85 3.47
C LYS A 23 -2.97 18.22 4.64
N ALA A 24 -4.21 18.64 4.37
CA ALA A 24 -5.16 19.07 5.38
C ALA A 24 -5.78 17.89 6.14
N THR A 25 -5.97 16.74 5.48
CA THR A 25 -6.47 15.56 6.18
C THR A 25 -5.39 14.93 7.04
N ASN A 26 -4.08 15.11 6.72
CA ASN A 26 -2.93 14.60 7.49
C ASN A 26 -3.23 13.19 8.06
N ASN A 27 -3.80 12.33 7.20
CA ASN A 27 -4.85 11.41 7.63
C ASN A 27 -4.25 10.26 8.45
N PRO A 28 -4.22 10.37 9.79
CA PRO A 28 -3.53 9.41 10.63
C PRO A 28 -4.23 8.07 10.56
N VAL A 29 -5.53 8.07 10.20
CA VAL A 29 -6.34 6.88 10.00
C VAL A 29 -5.89 6.10 8.75
N ARG A 30 -5.43 6.78 7.69
CA ARG A 30 -4.92 6.11 6.48
C ARG A 30 -3.49 5.61 6.69
N GLU A 31 -2.63 6.39 7.34
CA GLU A 31 -1.29 5.95 7.72
C GLU A 31 -1.34 4.79 8.72
N ALA A 32 -2.13 4.90 9.80
CA ALA A 32 -2.30 3.80 10.76
C ALA A 32 -2.92 2.54 10.14
N LYS A 33 -3.88 2.68 9.22
CA LYS A 33 -4.38 1.52 8.46
C LYS A 33 -3.29 0.90 7.58
N GLY A 34 -2.46 1.73 6.95
CA GLY A 34 -1.31 1.29 6.16
C GLY A 34 -0.28 0.54 7.00
N ASP A 35 0.12 1.10 8.14
CA ASP A 35 1.06 0.48 9.06
C ASP A 35 0.51 -0.81 9.68
N LEU A 36 -0.77 -0.84 10.06
CA LEU A 36 -1.43 -2.06 10.54
C LEU A 36 -1.50 -3.13 9.45
N GLN A 37 -1.81 -2.78 8.20
CA GLN A 37 -1.78 -3.72 7.08
C GLN A 37 -0.36 -4.23 6.81
N GLN A 38 0.65 -3.37 6.85
CA GLN A 38 2.04 -3.79 6.68
C GLN A 38 2.50 -4.70 7.81
N GLY A 39 2.14 -4.40 9.06
CA GLY A 39 2.41 -5.25 10.22
C GLY A 39 1.76 -6.62 10.08
N ALA A 40 0.46 -6.67 9.76
CA ALA A 40 -0.27 -7.91 9.53
C ALA A 40 0.32 -8.73 8.36
N GLY A 41 0.70 -8.07 7.26
CA GLY A 41 1.33 -8.73 6.12
C GLY A 41 2.70 -9.32 6.43
N LYS A 42 3.52 -8.64 7.25
CA LYS A 42 4.82 -9.17 7.71
C LYS A 42 4.65 -10.41 8.60
N VAL A 43 3.68 -10.39 9.51
CA VAL A 43 3.38 -11.55 10.38
C VAL A 43 2.88 -12.73 9.55
N GLN A 44 1.97 -12.50 8.60
CA GLN A 44 1.50 -13.57 7.70
C GLN A 44 2.64 -14.14 6.86
N LYS A 45 3.54 -13.30 6.32
CA LYS A 45 4.73 -13.78 5.60
C LYS A 45 5.61 -14.64 6.47
N ALA A 46 6.03 -14.15 7.64
CA ALA A 46 6.91 -14.89 8.54
C ALA A 46 6.31 -16.24 8.96
N TYR A 47 5.00 -16.29 9.21
CA TYR A 47 4.30 -17.54 9.51
C TYR A 47 4.25 -18.49 8.30
N GLY A 48 4.03 -17.95 7.09
CA GLY A 48 4.07 -18.70 5.84
C GLY A 48 5.44 -19.32 5.58
N ASP A 49 6.49 -18.50 5.66
CA ASP A 49 7.89 -18.92 5.46
C ASP A 49 8.28 -20.02 6.48
N ALA A 50 7.99 -19.83 7.77
CA ALA A 50 8.29 -20.83 8.79
C ALA A 50 7.56 -22.18 8.57
N LYS A 51 6.31 -22.12 8.10
CA LYS A 51 5.54 -23.31 7.76
C LYS A 51 6.10 -23.99 6.51
N GLU A 52 6.53 -23.21 5.52
CA GLU A 52 7.14 -23.72 4.30
C GLU A 52 8.47 -24.40 4.59
N ASP A 53 9.37 -23.76 5.35
CA ASP A 53 10.63 -24.34 5.83
C ASP A 53 10.42 -25.64 6.60
N ALA A 54 9.44 -25.68 7.52
CA ALA A 54 9.12 -26.90 8.26
C ALA A 54 8.63 -28.02 7.34
N LYS A 55 7.84 -27.68 6.32
CA LYS A 55 7.30 -28.63 5.34
C LYS A 55 8.37 -29.12 4.38
N ASP A 56 9.28 -28.25 3.95
CA ASP A 56 10.42 -28.59 3.11
C ASP A 56 11.40 -29.50 3.86
N ASN A 57 11.72 -29.19 5.12
CA ASN A 57 12.54 -30.08 5.96
C ASN A 57 11.88 -31.44 6.20
N ALA A 58 10.57 -31.47 6.45
CA ALA A 58 9.84 -32.73 6.60
C ALA A 58 9.83 -33.55 5.30
N LYS A 59 9.72 -32.89 4.14
CA LYS A 59 9.71 -33.55 2.83
C LYS A 59 11.11 -34.01 2.40
N ARG A 60 12.16 -33.31 2.80
CA ARG A 60 13.56 -33.60 2.45
C ARG A 60 14.18 -34.70 3.32
N ASN A 61 13.66 -34.92 4.53
CA ASN A 61 14.07 -35.99 5.45
C ASN A 61 13.16 -37.24 5.41
N MET A 62 12.25 -37.33 4.43
CA MET A 62 11.44 -38.53 4.23
C MET A 62 12.24 -39.51 3.34
N PRO A 63 12.59 -40.73 3.83
CA PRO A 63 13.37 -41.71 3.09
C PRO A 63 12.64 -42.28 1.87
#